data_AF-A0A7W1QSW6-F1
#
_entry.id   AF-A0A7W1QSW6-F1
#
_cell.length_a   1.000
_cell.length_b   1.000
_cell.length_c   1.000
_cell.angle_alpha   90.00
_cell.angle_beta   90.00
_cell.angle_gamma   90.00
#
_symmetry.space_group_name_H-M   'P 1'
#
loop_
_entity.id
_entity.type
_entity.pdbx_description
1 polymer ?
#
loop_
_entity_poly.entity_id
_entity_poly.type
_entity_poly.pdbx_seq_one_letter_code
_entity_poly.pdbx_strand_id
1 'polypeptide(L)' 'AASIIGSYPVPNAGVGALIGFIRLPNGQVSQAFFVGSQLTFNSPVDGRLYLLANDDNYNDNSGNFDVRIVYLDNAR' A
#
# COMPACT_ATOMS: atom_id res chain seq x y z
N ALA A 1 -8.04 27.19 -3.57
CA ALA A 1 -6.78 26.44 -3.77
C ALA A 1 -7.04 25.42 -4.86
N ALA A 2 -6.20 25.35 -5.90
CA ALA A 2 -6.38 24.35 -6.95
C ALA A 2 -6.27 22.96 -6.33
N SER A 3 -7.34 22.17 -6.42
CA SER A 3 -7.34 20.76 -6.02
C SER A 3 -6.28 20.08 -6.89
N ILE A 4 -5.28 19.47 -6.28
CA ILE A 4 -4.25 18.70 -7.01
C ILE A 4 -4.89 17.35 -7.36
N ILE A 5 -5.81 17.36 -8.33
CA ILE A 5 -6.48 16.16 -8.82
C ILE A 5 -5.39 15.22 -9.36
N GLY A 6 -5.24 14.05 -8.76
CA GLY A 6 -4.42 12.94 -9.28
C GLY A 6 -3.09 12.66 -8.57
N SER A 7 -2.82 13.18 -7.37
CA SER A 7 -1.58 12.84 -6.64
C SER A 7 -1.73 11.54 -5.84
N TYR A 8 -1.79 10.41 -6.55
CA TYR A 8 -1.91 9.10 -5.93
C TYR A 8 -0.61 8.65 -5.24
N PRO A 9 -0.69 7.90 -4.13
CA PRO A 9 0.50 7.35 -3.47
C PRO A 9 1.35 6.46 -4.39
N VAL A 10 0.71 5.73 -5.30
CA VAL A 10 1.37 4.98 -6.38
C VAL A 10 0.84 5.50 -7.73
N PRO A 11 1.52 6.47 -8.38
CA PRO A 11 1.00 7.18 -9.55
C PRO A 11 0.69 6.29 -10.76
N ASN A 12 1.38 5.15 -10.89
CA ASN A 12 1.22 4.23 -12.02
C ASN A 12 0.24 3.08 -11.72
N ALA A 13 -0.36 3.04 -10.53
CA ALA A 13 -1.41 2.10 -10.20
C ALA A 13 -2.79 2.73 -10.41
N GLY A 14 -3.81 1.92 -10.71
CA GLY A 14 -5.18 2.40 -10.85
C GLY A 14 -5.71 3.05 -9.58
N VAL A 15 -6.63 4.00 -9.73
CA VAL A 15 -7.40 4.58 -8.61
C VAL A 15 -8.14 3.46 -7.88
N GLY A 16 -8.11 3.50 -6.55
CA GLY A 16 -8.72 2.49 -5.71
C GLY A 16 -7.94 1.17 -5.63
N ALA A 17 -6.83 0.99 -6.36
CA ALA A 17 -6.05 -0.25 -6.26
C ALA A 17 -5.50 -0.47 -4.85
N LEU A 18 -5.40 -1.74 -4.42
CA LEU A 18 -4.70 -2.08 -3.19
C LEU A 18 -3.20 -1.82 -3.34
N ILE A 19 -2.65 -1.02 -2.42
CA ILE A 19 -1.23 -0.69 -2.33
C ILE A 19 -0.74 -0.90 -0.89
N GLY A 20 0.58 -0.92 -0.70
CA GLY A 20 1.17 -1.03 0.63
C GLY A 20 2.43 -0.19 0.80
N PHE A 21 2.77 0.07 2.06
CA PHE A 21 4.07 0.61 2.47
C PHE A 21 4.45 0.05 3.83
N ILE A 22 5.73 0.13 4.18
CA ILE A 22 6.26 -0.34 5.46
C ILE A 22 6.63 0.87 6.32
N ARG A 23 6.12 0.91 7.55
CA ARG A 23 6.52 1.92 8.54
C ARG A 23 7.60 1.35 9.46
N LEU A 24 8.75 1.99 9.46
CA LEU A 24 9.91 1.64 10.28
C LEU A 24 9.70 2.06 11.74
N PRO A 25 10.42 1.46 12.71
CA PRO A 25 10.32 1.82 14.13
C PRO A 25 10.64 3.30 14.43
N ASN A 26 11.49 3.93 13.61
CA ASN A 26 11.86 5.34 13.75
C ASN A 26 10.83 6.32 13.16
N GLY A 27 9.70 5.81 12.65
CA GLY A 27 8.61 6.61 12.08
C GLY A 27 8.75 6.92 10.59
N GLN A 28 9.88 6.62 9.94
CA GLN A 28 10.01 6.70 8.48
C GLN A 28 9.14 5.66 7.78
N VAL A 29 8.82 5.90 6.51
CA VAL A 29 8.05 4.98 5.68
C VAL A 29 8.85 4.59 4.44
N SER A 30 8.67 3.36 3.96
CA SER A 30 9.15 2.94 2.64
C SER A 30 8.40 3.69 1.53
N GLN A 31 8.94 3.62 0.31
CA GLN A 31 8.15 3.93 -0.87
C GLN A 31 6.90 3.03 -0.91
N ALA A 32 5.76 3.59 -1.30
CA ALA A 32 4.55 2.81 -1.52
C ALA A 32 4.70 1.93 -2.77
N PHE A 33 4.11 0.74 -2.72
CA PHE A 33 4.19 -0.26 -3.79
C PHE A 33 2.81 -0.81 -4.14
N PHE A 34 2.65 -1.21 -5.40
CA PHE A 34 1.43 -1.84 -5.90
C PHE A 34 1.30 -3.27 -5.37
N VAL A 35 0.15 -3.60 -4.78
CA VAL A 35 -0.18 -4.96 -4.32
C VAL A 35 -1.14 -5.65 -5.30
N GLY A 36 -2.13 -4.93 -5.81
CA GLY A 36 -3.12 -5.48 -6.73
C GLY A 36 -3.92 -6.63 -6.10
N SER A 37 -4.22 -7.67 -6.88
CA SER A 37 -4.92 -8.87 -6.39
C SER A 37 -4.00 -9.88 -5.69
N GLN A 38 -2.70 -9.86 -6.00
CA GLN A 38 -1.71 -10.75 -5.41
C GLN A 38 -0.30 -10.19 -5.60
N LEU A 39 0.48 -10.22 -4.51
CA LEU A 39 1.90 -9.92 -4.52
C LEU A 39 2.63 -10.89 -3.59
N THR A 40 3.81 -11.34 -4.00
CA THR A 40 4.80 -11.97 -3.12
C THR A 40 6.07 -11.16 -3.24
N PHE A 41 6.62 -10.70 -2.11
CA PHE A 41 7.82 -9.89 -2.11
C PHE A 41 8.65 -10.14 -0.85
N ASN A 42 9.97 -9.95 -0.96
CA ASN A 42 10.85 -9.83 0.19
C ASN A 42 10.76 -8.41 0.73
N SER A 43 10.49 -8.27 2.03
CA SER A 43 10.47 -6.95 2.66
C SER A 43 11.86 -6.30 2.56
N PRO A 44 12.00 -5.10 1.99
CA PRO A 44 13.31 -4.45 1.87
C PRO A 44 13.80 -3.86 3.20
N VAL A 45 12.90 -3.69 4.17
CA VAL A 45 13.15 -3.11 5.50
C VAL A 45 12.27 -3.79 6.55
N ASP A 46 12.70 -3.75 7.81
CA ASP A 46 11.89 -4.18 8.94
C ASP A 46 10.86 -3.11 9.32
N GLY A 47 9.63 -3.53 9.61
CA GLY A 47 8.59 -2.63 10.05
C GLY A 47 7.19 -3.20 9.94
N ARG A 48 6.20 -2.34 10.21
CA ARG A 48 4.79 -2.68 10.08
C ARG A 48 4.31 -2.44 8.66
N LEU A 49 3.73 -3.46 8.04
CA LEU A 49 3.01 -3.33 6.77
C LEU A 49 1.69 -2.57 6.99
N TYR A 50 1.47 -1.54 6.19
CA TYR A 50 0.20 -0.82 6.05
C TYR A 50 -0.36 -1.08 4.65
N LEU A 51 -1.68 -1.24 4.57
CA LEU A 51 -2.43 -1.41 3.33
C LEU A 51 -3.48 -0.32 3.21
N LEU A 52 -3.68 0.18 1.99
CA LEU A 52 -4.63 1.26 1.69
C LEU A 52 -5.10 1.15 0.23
N ALA A 53 -6.21 1.84 -0.07
CA ALA A 53 -6.62 2.11 -1.44
C ALA A 53 -5.75 3.22 -2.03
N ASN A 54 -5.37 3.11 -3.30
CA ASN A 54 -4.60 4.12 -4.02
C ASN A 54 -5.50 5.30 -4.38
N ASP A 55 -5.52 6.32 -3.54
CA ASP A 55 -6.37 7.50 -3.74
C ASP A 55 -5.74 8.79 -3.20
N ASP A 56 -6.20 9.94 -3.70
CA ASP A 56 -5.80 11.28 -3.27
C ASP A 56 -6.81 11.94 -2.32
N ASN A 57 -8.05 11.45 -2.28
CA ASN A 57 -9.06 11.77 -1.27
C ASN A 57 -9.67 10.48 -0.70
N TYR A 58 -9.63 10.31 0.62
CA TYR A 58 -10.17 9.11 1.27
C TYR A 58 -11.58 9.32 1.83
N ASN A 59 -12.07 10.57 1.87
CA ASN A 59 -13.34 10.91 2.52
C ASN A 59 -14.57 10.57 1.67
N ASP A 60 -14.39 10.37 0.38
CA ASP A 60 -15.39 9.96 -0.62
C ASP A 60 -15.29 8.48 -1.01
N ASN A 61 -14.38 7.75 -0.38
CA ASN A 61 -14.22 6.32 -0.62
C ASN A 61 -15.28 5.48 0.11
N SER A 62 -15.68 4.40 -0.55
CA SER A 62 -16.62 3.42 -0.01
C SER A 62 -16.22 1.99 -0.43
N GLY A 63 -16.73 0.99 0.30
CA GLY A 63 -16.34 -0.42 0.13
C GLY A 63 -15.13 -0.82 0.96
N ASN A 64 -14.66 -2.06 0.78
CA ASN A 64 -13.52 -2.61 1.51
C ASN A 64 -12.77 -3.66 0.68
N PHE A 65 -11.53 -3.93 1.09
CA PHE A 65 -10.74 -5.08 0.64
C PHE A 65 -10.75 -6.16 1.71
N ASP A 66 -10.96 -7.40 1.29
CA ASP A 66 -10.67 -8.59 2.10
C ASP A 66 -9.28 -9.11 1.73
N VAL A 67 -8.35 -9.05 2.70
CA VAL A 67 -6.93 -9.36 2.44
C VAL A 67 -6.46 -10.51 3.33
N ARG A 68 -5.74 -11.47 2.73
CA ARG A 68 -5.01 -12.52 3.46
C ARG A 68 -3.51 -12.32 3.31
N ILE A 69 -2.81 -12.12 4.43
CA ILE A 69 -1.36 -12.01 4.50
C ILE A 69 -0.79 -13.35 4.95
N VAL A 70 0.24 -13.84 4.24
CA VAL A 70 0.92 -15.09 4.55
C VAL A 70 2.43 -14.84 4.54
N TYR A 71 3.13 -15.31 5.56
CA TYR A 71 4.58 -15.41 5.53
C TYR A 71 4.96 -16.70 4.82
N LEU A 72 5.67 -16.59 3.71
CA LEU A 72 6.26 -17.75 3.05
C LEU A 72 7.52 -18.11 3.83
N ASP A 73 7.45 -19.18 4.61
CA ASP A 73 8.64 -19.76 5.24
C ASP A 73 9.54 -20.33 4.13
N ASN A 74 10.54 -19.55 3.73
CA ASN A 74 11.63 -20.04 2.88
C ASN A 74 12.70 -20.80 3.68
N ALA A 75 12.47 -21.02 4.98
CA ALA A 75 13.33 -21.76 5.88
C ALA A 75 12.72 -23.14 6.19
N ARG A 76 12.98 -24.11 5.33
CA ARG A 76 13.09 -25.53 5.71
C ARG A 76 14.39 -26.07 5.16
#